data_AF-A0A538L437-F1
#
_entry.id   AF-A0A538L437-F1
#
_cell.length_a   1.000
_cell.length_b   1.000
_cell.length_c   1.000
_cell.angle_alpha   90.00
_cell.angle_beta   90.00
_cell.angle_gamma   90.00
#
_symmetry.space_group_name_H-M   'P 1'
#
loop_
_entity.id
_entity.type
_entity.pdbx_description
1 polymer ?
#
loop_
_entity_poly.entity_id
_entity_poly.type
_entity_poly.pdbx_seq_one_letter_code
_entity_poly.pdbx_strand_id
1 'polypeptide(L)' 'ARRIDVPAAECVAVEDSSNGIRSAAAAGMTVIAVPDREFPPTEDALALADDVIDSLAELTPDRVRRL' A
#
# COMPACT_ATOMS: atom_id res chain seq x y z
N ALA A 1 -11.59 1.68 5.42
CA ALA A 1 -12.26 0.75 6.34
C ALA A 1 -13.51 1.35 6.99
N ARG A 2 -13.47 1.89 8.23
CA ARG A 2 -14.70 2.24 9.00
C ARG A 2 -15.72 3.14 8.29
N ARG A 3 -15.28 4.16 7.56
CA ARG A 3 -16.20 5.10 6.85
C ARG A 3 -16.95 4.46 5.69
N ILE A 4 -16.44 3.33 5.18
CA ILE A 4 -17.05 2.55 4.10
C ILE A 4 -17.58 1.20 4.58
N ASP A 5 -17.58 0.96 5.90
CA ASP A 5 -18.05 -0.27 6.55
C ASP A 5 -17.43 -1.57 6.01
N VAL A 6 -16.12 -1.54 5.73
CA VAL A 6 -15.34 -2.71 5.29
C VAL A 6 -14.23 -3.00 6.30
N PRO A 7 -13.98 -4.28 6.66
CA PRO A 7 -12.83 -4.67 7.49
C PRO A 7 -11.51 -4.20 6.88
N ALA A 8 -10.55 -3.79 7.72
CA ALA A 8 -9.26 -3.31 7.22
C ALA A 8 -8.48 -4.40 6.46
N ALA A 9 -8.58 -5.65 6.89
CA ALA A 9 -7.99 -6.82 6.22
C ALA A 9 -8.59 -7.11 4.83
N GLU A 10 -9.71 -6.49 4.48
CA GLU A 10 -10.33 -6.56 3.14
C GLU A 10 -10.11 -5.27 2.33
N CYS A 11 -9.27 -4.36 2.84
CA CYS A 11 -8.91 -3.13 2.16
C CYS A 11 -7.46 -3.22 1.63
N VAL A 12 -7.22 -2.59 0.49
CA VAL A 12 -5.88 -2.31 -0.02
C VAL A 12 -5.61 -0.82 0.10
N ALA A 13 -4.48 -0.47 0.71
CA ALA A 13 -3.95 0.89 0.73
C ALA A 13 -2.89 1.05 -0.37
N VAL A 14 -2.92 2.18 -1.07
CA VAL A 14 -1.91 2.55 -2.07
C VAL A 14 -1.17 3.76 -1.51
N GLU A 15 0.12 3.61 -1.22
CA GLU A 15 0.92 4.58 -0.45
C GLU A 15 2.25 4.89 -1.13
N ASP A 16 2.71 6.14 -1.05
CA ASP A 16 3.93 6.64 -1.67
C ASP A 16 5.06 6.96 -0.69
N SER A 17 4.75 7.00 0.61
CA SER A 17 5.63 7.48 1.67
C SER A 17 5.78 6.48 2.82
N SER A 18 6.90 6.56 3.56
CA SER A 18 7.17 5.66 4.69
C SER A 18 6.08 5.66 5.76
N ASN A 19 5.52 6.85 6.06
CA ASN A 19 4.52 6.99 7.12
C ASN A 19 3.17 6.41 6.68
N GLY A 20 2.79 6.62 5.42
CA GLY A 20 1.60 6.01 4.83
C GLY A 20 1.66 4.49 4.90
N ILE A 21 2.76 3.91 4.41
CA ILE A 21 2.99 2.46 4.42
C ILE A 21 2.88 1.88 5.84
N ARG A 22 3.61 2.46 6.82
CA ARG A 22 3.56 1.98 8.21
C ARG A 22 2.17 2.09 8.82
N SER A 23 1.46 3.19 8.54
CA SER A 23 0.11 3.42 9.04
C SER A 23 -0.87 2.37 8.50
N ALA A 24 -0.83 2.10 7.20
CA ALA A 24 -1.68 1.11 6.55
C ALA A 24 -1.38 -0.32 7.03
N ALA A 25 -0.09 -0.68 7.12
CA ALA A 25 0.35 -1.98 7.65
C ALA A 25 -0.09 -2.16 9.12
N ALA A 26 0.09 -1.14 9.97
CA ALA A 26 -0.35 -1.18 11.37
C ALA A 26 -1.89 -1.26 11.51
N ALA A 27 -2.64 -0.76 10.53
CA ALA A 27 -4.09 -0.90 10.46
C ALA A 27 -4.54 -2.30 9.98
N GLY A 28 -3.61 -3.16 9.56
CA GLY A 28 -3.90 -4.50 9.04
C GLY A 28 -4.49 -4.49 7.64
N MET A 29 -4.16 -3.48 6.81
CA MET A 29 -4.50 -3.46 5.39
C MET A 29 -3.39 -4.11 4.57
N THR A 30 -3.74 -4.66 3.41
CA THR A 30 -2.74 -4.93 2.36
C THR A 30 -2.20 -3.61 1.83
N VAL A 31 -0.90 -3.51 1.62
CA VAL A 31 -0.24 -2.27 1.18
C VAL A 31 0.45 -2.47 -0.17
N ILE A 32 0.08 -1.63 -1.14
CA ILE A 32 0.80 -1.48 -2.39
C ILE A 32 1.57 -0.16 -2.33
N ALA A 33 2.90 -0.23 -2.37
CA ALA A 33 3.73 0.96 -2.41
C ALA A 33 3.91 1.47 -3.85
N VAL A 34 3.82 2.78 -4.03
CA VAL A 34 4.17 3.51 -5.26
C VAL A 34 5.22 4.56 -4.89
N PRO A 35 6.50 4.17 -4.74
CA PRO A 35 7.52 5.03 -4.13
C PRO A 35 7.63 6.41 -4.78
N ASP A 36 7.61 7.46 -3.95
CA ASP A 36 7.86 8.81 -4.45
C ASP A 36 9.28 8.95 -5.02
N ARG A 37 9.35 9.67 -6.16
CA ARG A 37 10.55 10.07 -6.92
C ARG A 37 11.66 10.70 -6.09
N GLU A 38 11.23 11.74 -5.39
CA GLU A 38 12.06 12.76 -4.78
C GLU A 38 12.35 12.40 -3.31
N PHE A 39 11.38 11.76 -2.66
CA PHE A 39 11.42 11.35 -1.26
C PHE A 39 11.01 9.88 -1.12
N PRO A 40 11.84 8.93 -1.61
CA PRO A 40 11.50 7.52 -1.56
C PRO A 40 11.31 7.03 -0.12
N PRO A 41 10.37 6.10 0.13
CA PRO A 41 10.24 5.47 1.43
C PRO A 41 11.54 4.78 1.86
N THR A 42 11.71 4.69 3.17
CA THR A 42 12.84 3.95 3.75
C THR A 42 12.67 2.46 3.48
N GLU A 43 13.79 1.73 3.36
CA GLU A 43 13.78 0.29 3.06
C GLU A 43 12.94 -0.51 4.06
N ASP A 44 12.97 -0.15 5.34
CA ASP A 44 12.20 -0.81 6.39
C ASP A 44 10.69 -0.49 6.33
N ALA A 45 10.30 0.62 5.72
CA ALA A 45 8.90 0.87 5.39
C ALA A 45 8.49 0.03 4.17
N LEU A 46 9.30 0.00 3.10
CA LEU A 46 9.02 -0.83 1.92
C LEU A 46 8.91 -2.32 2.25
N ALA A 47 9.66 -2.80 3.25
CA ALA A 47 9.56 -4.18 3.73
C ALA A 47 8.19 -4.52 4.36
N LEU A 48 7.36 -3.53 4.66
CA LEU A 48 5.97 -3.71 5.14
C LEU A 48 4.95 -3.70 4.00
N ALA A 49 5.36 -3.40 2.76
CA ALA A 49 4.47 -3.43 1.60
C ALA A 49 4.34 -4.86 1.05
N ASP A 50 3.12 -5.23 0.67
CA ASP A 50 2.81 -6.52 0.06
C ASP A 50 3.15 -6.54 -1.44
N ASP A 51 3.16 -5.37 -2.09
CA ASP A 51 3.59 -5.17 -3.47
C ASP A 51 4.21 -3.79 -3.64
N VAL A 52 5.11 -3.64 -4.61
CA VAL A 52 5.74 -2.35 -4.96
C VAL A 52 5.64 -2.18 -6.47
N ILE A 53 5.11 -1.03 -6.90
CA ILE A 53 4.93 -0.70 -8.32
C ILE A 53 5.59 0.63 -8.65
N ASP A 54 6.11 0.78 -9.86
CA ASP A 54 6.82 2.00 -10.27
C ASP A 54 5.85 3.10 -10.73
N SER A 55 4.59 2.75 -10.98
CA SER A 55 3.55 3.64 -11.48
C SER A 55 2.15 3.12 -11.18
N LEU A 56 1.21 4.04 -10.93
CA LEU A 56 -0.21 3.72 -10.82
C LEU A 56 -0.79 3.06 -12.08
N ALA A 57 -0.14 3.19 -13.25
CA ALA A 57 -0.54 2.48 -14.46
C ALA A 57 -0.46 0.94 -14.32
N GLU A 58 0.35 0.44 -13.38
CA GLU A 58 0.46 -1.00 -13.11
C GLU A 58 -0.59 -1.51 -12.12
N LEU A 59 -1.32 -0.60 -11.46
CA LEU A 59 -2.39 -0.95 -10.52
C LEU A 59 -3.62 -1.40 -11.30
N THR A 60 -3.78 -2.71 -11.42
CA THR A 60 -4.91 -3.33 -12.12
C THR A 60 -5.76 -4.16 -11.17
N PRO A 61 -7.07 -4.34 -11.45
CA PRO A 61 -7.92 -5.22 -10.65
C PRO A 61 -7.36 -6.63 -10.52
N ASP A 62 -6.75 -7.17 -11.57
CA ASP A 62 -6.13 -8.51 -11.51
C ASP A 62 -4.89 -8.55 -10.64
N ARG A 63 -4.12 -7.45 -10.56
CA ARG A 63 -3.00 -7.33 -9.64
C ARG A 63 -3.47 -7.32 -8.20
N VAL A 64 -4.50 -6.53 -7.90
CA VAL A 64 -5.12 -6.48 -6.56
C VAL A 64 -5.66 -7.84 -6.13
N ARG A 65 -6.31 -8.60 -7.03
CA ARG A 65 -6.87 -9.93 -6.71
C ARG A 65 -5.83 -11.02 -6.41
N ARG A 66 -4.54 -10.78 -6.71
CA ARG A 66 -3.46 -11.75 -6.48
C ARG A 66 -2.75 -11.56 -5.14
N LEU A 67 -3.03 -10.46 -4.45
CA LEU A 67 -2.57 -10.17 -3.09
C LEU A 67 -3.54 -10.80 -2.09
#